data_AF-A0A3C1CGX5-F1
#
_entry.id   AF-A0A3C1CGX5-F1
#
_cell.length_a   1.000
_cell.length_b   1.000
_cell.length_c   1.000
_cell.angle_alpha   90.00
_cell.angle_beta   90.00
_cell.angle_gamma   90.00
#
_symmetry.space_group_name_H-M   'P 1'
#
loop_
_entity.id
_entity.type
_entity.pdbx_description
1 polymer ?
#
loop_
_entity_poly.entity_id
_entity_poly.type
_entity_poly.pdbx_seq_one_letter_code
_entity_poly.pdbx_strand_id
1 'polypeptide(L)'
;MAQTADGRRATGLLKRWRRKRRWNANRRAATCSFCGKRQAEVAKIIAGPRGVYICNECIALCNDILAENLAPPPKERRSPAE
;
A
#
# COMPACT_ATOMS: atom_id res chain seq x y z
N MET A 1 23.28 -46.87 -37.50
CA MET A 1 22.75 -45.56 -37.05
C MET A 1 21.77 -45.80 -35.91
N ALA A 2 22.28 -46.02 -34.69
CA ALA A 2 21.47 -46.19 -33.48
C ALA A 2 21.43 -44.84 -32.75
N GLN A 3 20.25 -44.24 -32.67
CA GLN A 3 20.01 -42.97 -32.00
C GLN A 3 19.61 -43.26 -30.55
N THR A 4 20.59 -43.41 -29.66
CA THR A 4 20.36 -43.38 -28.21
C THR A 4 20.65 -41.97 -27.70
N ALA A 5 19.63 -41.12 -27.72
CA ALA A 5 19.68 -39.80 -27.10
C ALA A 5 19.21 -39.88 -25.65
N ASP A 6 20.23 -39.88 -24.80
CA ASP A 6 20.32 -39.70 -23.35
C ASP A 6 19.19 -38.86 -22.74
N GLY A 7 18.47 -39.47 -21.79
CA GLY A 7 17.56 -38.75 -20.92
C GLY A 7 18.34 -37.92 -19.90
N ARG A 8 18.05 -36.63 -19.80
CA ARG A 8 18.27 -35.87 -18.57
C ARG A 8 17.09 -34.95 -18.28
N ARG A 9 16.25 -35.46 -17.39
CA ARG A 9 15.16 -34.78 -16.70
C ARG A 9 15.79 -33.67 -15.84
N ALA A 10 15.57 -32.41 -16.21
CA ALA A 10 15.81 -31.30 -15.30
C ALA A 10 14.55 -31.10 -14.45
N THR A 11 14.59 -31.67 -13.26
CA THR A 11 13.61 -31.45 -12.18
C THR A 11 13.53 -29.96 -11.84
N GLY A 12 12.31 -29.49 -11.57
CA GLY A 12 12.06 -28.10 -11.21
C GLY A 12 12.77 -27.70 -9.92
N LEU A 13 13.18 -26.42 -9.82
CA LEU A 13 13.26 -25.62 -8.58
C LEU A 13 13.90 -24.22 -8.75
N LEU A 14 14.40 -23.81 -9.93
CA LEU A 14 15.10 -22.52 -10.10
C LEU A 14 14.31 -21.40 -10.82
N LYS A 15 12.97 -21.34 -10.65
CA LYS A 15 12.15 -20.17 -11.08
C LYS A 15 11.33 -19.54 -9.95
N ARG A 16 11.77 -19.63 -8.69
CA ARG A 16 11.04 -19.06 -7.52
C ARG A 16 11.79 -18.00 -6.72
N TRP A 17 13.03 -17.66 -7.06
CA TRP A 17 13.89 -16.78 -6.24
C TRP A 17 14.12 -15.37 -6.79
N ARG A 18 13.44 -14.95 -7.87
CA ARG A 18 13.27 -13.52 -8.22
C ARG A 18 12.18 -12.83 -7.37
N ARG A 19 11.90 -13.36 -6.16
CA ARG A 19 11.06 -12.76 -5.12
C ARG A 19 11.84 -11.86 -4.14
N LYS A 20 12.99 -11.31 -4.54
CA LYS A 20 13.56 -10.17 -3.81
C LYS A 20 12.83 -8.92 -4.28
N ARG A 21 11.65 -8.69 -3.68
CA ARG A 21 11.08 -7.33 -3.63
C ARG A 21 12.16 -6.46 -3.01
N ARG A 22 12.84 -5.72 -3.87
CA ARG A 22 13.77 -4.66 -3.54
C ARG A 22 12.96 -3.53 -2.92
N TRP A 23 12.59 -3.68 -1.65
CA TRP A 23 11.94 -2.62 -0.90
C TRP A 23 12.99 -1.90 -0.07
N ASN A 24 13.95 -1.29 -0.75
CA ASN A 24 14.83 -0.29 -0.18
C ASN A 24 15.59 0.45 -1.27
N ALA A 25 15.91 1.71 -0.97
CA ALA A 25 16.68 2.67 -1.77
C ALA A 25 15.89 3.62 -2.68
N ASN A 26 14.84 4.24 -2.13
CA ASN A 26 14.60 5.63 -2.50
C ASN A 26 14.65 6.51 -1.25
N ARG A 27 15.85 7.03 -0.95
CA ARG A 27 16.04 8.17 -0.04
C ARG A 27 15.49 9.48 -0.65
N ARG A 28 14.66 9.44 -1.70
CA ARG A 28 13.83 10.58 -2.08
C ARG A 28 12.66 10.56 -1.10
N ALA A 29 12.58 11.59 -0.27
CA ALA A 29 11.58 11.75 0.77
C ALA A 29 10.21 11.27 0.28
N ALA A 30 9.72 10.15 0.82
CA ALA A 30 8.36 9.70 0.56
C ALA A 30 7.42 10.80 1.06
N THR A 31 6.56 11.29 0.18
CA THR A 31 5.52 12.28 0.50
C THR A 31 4.19 11.57 0.65
N CYS A 32 3.40 11.99 1.63
CA CYS A 32 2.03 11.51 1.77
C CYS A 32 1.22 11.94 0.53
N SER A 33 0.50 10.99 -0.09
CA SER A 33 -0.35 11.26 -1.26
C SER A 33 -1.59 12.09 -0.92
N PHE A 34 -1.96 12.20 0.36
CA PHE A 34 -3.16 12.90 0.82
C PHE A 34 -2.87 14.33 1.27
N CYS A 35 -1.86 14.52 2.12
CA CYS A 35 -1.52 15.84 2.67
C CYS A 35 -0.24 16.46 2.09
N GLY A 36 0.52 15.73 1.26
CA GLY A 36 1.76 16.22 0.64
C GLY A 36 2.98 16.29 1.57
N LYS A 37 2.81 16.09 2.89
CA LYS A 37 3.91 16.15 3.88
C LYS A 37 4.98 15.11 3.60
N ARG A 38 6.25 15.49 3.81
CA ARG A 38 7.41 14.59 3.68
C ARG A 38 7.57 13.72 4.93
N GLN A 39 8.32 12.62 4.79
CA GLN A 39 8.68 11.74 5.90
C GLN A 39 9.32 12.46 7.11
N ALA A 40 9.98 13.62 6.91
CA ALA A 40 10.56 14.40 8.01
C ALA A 40 9.53 15.18 8.84
N GLU A 41 8.35 15.45 8.27
CA GLU A 41 7.29 16.27 8.90
C GLU A 41 6.27 15.42 9.65
N VAL A 42 6.33 14.10 9.52
CA VAL A 42 5.34 13.17 10.09
C VAL A 42 6.04 12.02 10.81
N ALA A 43 5.41 11.52 11.87
CA ALA A 43 6.01 10.45 12.68
C ALA A 43 6.18 9.14 11.90
N LYS A 44 5.20 8.81 11.03
CA LYS A 44 5.22 7.57 10.24
C LYS A 44 4.56 7.78 8.87
N ILE A 45 5.13 7.15 7.84
CA ILE A 45 4.54 7.00 6.51
C ILE A 45 4.50 5.52 6.15
N ILE A 46 3.34 5.05 5.68
CA ILE A 46 3.11 3.69 5.21
C ILE A 46 3.15 3.71 3.67
N ALA A 47 3.98 2.83 3.09
CA ALA A 47 4.06 2.65 1.64
C ALA A 47 3.12 1.52 1.20
N GLY A 48 2.19 1.84 0.30
CA GLY A 48 1.24 0.91 -0.29
C GLY A 48 1.73 0.29 -1.61
N PRO A 49 1.09 -0.79 -2.06
CA PRO A 49 1.26 -1.29 -3.42
C PRO A 49 0.90 -0.18 -4.42
N ARG A 50 1.52 -0.19 -5.60
CA ARG A 50 1.34 0.82 -6.66
C ARG A 50 1.90 2.22 -6.34
N GLY A 51 2.71 2.37 -5.29
CA GLY A 51 3.41 3.62 -5.01
C GLY A 51 2.56 4.70 -4.36
N VAL A 52 1.50 4.31 -3.64
CA VAL A 52 0.68 5.21 -2.82
C VAL A 52 1.29 5.30 -1.42
N TYR A 53 1.25 6.49 -0.81
CA TYR A 53 1.81 6.73 0.52
C TYR A 53 0.80 7.43 1.42
N ILE A 54 0.72 7.02 2.68
CA ILE A 54 -0.18 7.63 3.68
C ILE A 54 0.55 7.85 5.01
N CYS A 55 0.36 9.01 5.64
CA CYS A 55 0.95 9.32 6.95
C CYS A 55 0.00 9.01 8.11
N ASN A 56 0.55 8.97 9.34
CA ASN A 56 -0.22 8.70 10.56
C ASN A 56 -1.34 9.72 10.82
N GLU A 57 -1.13 11.00 10.51
CA GLU A 57 -2.16 12.04 10.69
C GLU A 57 -3.34 11.82 9.74
N CYS A 58 -3.08 11.52 8.47
CA CYS A 58 -4.14 11.21 7.51
C CYS A 58 -4.92 9.96 7.91
N ILE A 59 -4.27 8.94 8.47
CA ILE A 59 -4.96 7.74 8.98
C ILE A 59 -5.91 8.11 10.12
N ALA A 60 -5.46 8.95 11.07
CA ALA A 60 -6.31 9.39 12.18
C ALA A 60 -7.54 10.14 11.67
N LEU A 61 -7.34 11.14 10.79
CA LEU A 61 -8.44 11.89 10.18
C LEU A 61 -9.41 10.98 9.41
N CYS A 62 -8.89 10.02 8.63
CA CYS A 62 -9.75 9.06 7.94
C CYS A 62 -10.54 8.18 8.92
N ASN A 63 -9.93 7.76 10.03
CA ASN A 63 -10.61 6.96 11.04
C ASN A 63 -11.73 7.75 11.73
N ASP A 64 -11.52 9.04 12.01
CA ASP A 64 -12.54 9.91 12.61
C ASP A 64 -13.75 10.05 11.68
N ILE A 65 -13.50 10.37 10.40
CA ILE A 65 -14.55 10.47 9.37
C ILE A 65 -15.29 9.14 9.20
N LEU A 66 -14.59 8.00 9.25
CA LEU A 66 -15.22 6.68 9.15
C LEU A 66 -16.03 6.33 10.39
N ALA A 67 -15.56 6.70 11.58
CA ALA A 67 -16.28 6.47 12.84
C ALA A 67 -17.59 7.26 12.88
N GLU A 68 -17.60 8.50 12.38
CA GLU A 68 -18.81 9.33 12.25
C GLU A 68 -19.86 8.72 11.32
N ASN A 69 -19.46 7.92 10.32
CA ASN A 69 -20.38 7.26 9.39
C ASN A 69 -20.87 5.87 9.85
N LEU A 70 -20.24 5.27 10.86
CA LEU A 70 -20.67 4.00 11.46
C LEU A 70 -21.71 4.21 12.56
N ALA A 71 -21.70 5.37 13.20
CA ALA A 71 -22.88 5.85 13.88
C ALA A 71 -23.92 6.23 12.81
N PRO A 72 -25.21 5.85 12.93
CA PRO A 72 -26.21 6.49 12.11
C PRO A 72 -26.05 8.01 12.31
N PRO A 73 -26.14 8.83 11.24
CA PRO A 73 -26.07 10.26 11.43
C PRO A 73 -27.06 10.61 12.55
N PRO A 74 -26.67 11.39 13.58
CA PRO A 74 -27.68 12.02 14.40
C PRO A 74 -28.66 12.64 13.42
N LYS A 75 -29.93 12.28 13.56
CA LYS A 75 -31.06 12.90 12.85
C LYS A 75 -31.13 14.37 13.22
N GLU A 76 -30.13 15.15 12.79
CA GLU A 76 -30.16 16.59 12.82
C GLU A 76 -31.31 16.94 11.88
N ARG A 77 -32.40 17.42 12.48
CA ARG A 77 -33.46 18.10 11.73
C ARG A 77 -32.81 19.33 11.11
N ARG A 78 -32.22 19.20 9.93
CA ARG A 78 -32.08 20.35 9.04
C ARG A 78 -33.47 20.67 8.54
N SER A 79 -34.11 21.57 9.26
CA SER A 79 -35.27 22.33 8.82
C SER A 79 -35.05 22.75 7.35
N PRO A 80 -35.98 22.46 6.43
CA PRO A 80 -35.90 23.01 5.09
C PRO A 80 -36.16 24.52 5.17
N ALA A 81 -35.11 25.32 5.05
CA ALA A 81 -35.17 26.73 4.67
C ALA A 81 -33.76 27.19 4.28
N GLU A 82 -33.49 27.24 2.98
CA GLU A 82 -33.09 28.45 2.22
C GLU A 82 -32.92 28.11 0.73
#